data_AF-A0A1V3P4G4-F1
#
_entry.id   AF-A0A1V3P4G4-F1
#
_cell.length_a   1.000
_cell.length_b   1.000
_cell.length_c   1.000
_cell.angle_alpha   90.00
_cell.angle_beta   90.00
_cell.angle_gamma   90.00
#
_symmetry.space_group_name_H-M   'P 1'
#
loop_
_entity.id
_entity.type
_entity.pdbx_description
1 polymer ?
#
loop_
_entity_poly.entity_id
_entity_poly.type
_entity_poly.pdbx_seq_one_letter_code
_entity_poly.pdbx_strand_id
1 'polypeptide(L)'
;MQEEITNCVVAVVKFIAYYIIWSFVLFNLGRVSLLLVTLGQYPRGLDAQRHVNQISLVGTLVLVLAWSLVAVYNNTLGVHA
;
A
#
# COMPACT_ATOMS: atom_id res chain seq x y z
N MET A 1 17.96 -9.27 30.34
CA MET A 1 18.39 -7.88 30.10
C MET A 1 19.05 -7.68 28.73
N GLN A 2 20.24 -8.23 28.41
CA GLN A 2 20.84 -8.05 27.05
C GLN A 2 19.96 -8.63 25.93
N GLU A 3 19.40 -9.82 26.12
CA GLU A 3 18.53 -10.47 25.12
C GLU A 3 17.23 -9.71 24.85
N GLU A 4 16.63 -9.08 25.87
CA GLU A 4 15.44 -8.22 25.71
C GLU A 4 15.74 -6.97 24.90
N ILE A 5 16.90 -6.35 25.12
CA ILE A 5 17.33 -5.17 24.37
C ILE A 5 17.53 -5.55 22.89
N THR A 6 18.20 -6.67 22.62
CA THR A 6 18.40 -7.17 21.25
C THR A 6 17.07 -7.46 20.56
N ASN A 7 16.13 -8.12 21.24
CA ASN A 7 14.81 -8.40 20.68
C ASN A 7 14.01 -7.12 20.38
N CYS A 8 14.11 -6.11 21.26
CA CYS A 8 13.47 -4.82 21.03
C CYS A 8 14.05 -4.11 19.80
N VAL A 9 15.37 -4.07 19.67
CA VAL A 9 16.05 -3.48 18.49
C VAL A 9 15.67 -4.22 17.21
N VAL A 10 15.66 -5.56 17.23
CA VAL A 10 15.25 -6.37 16.06
C VAL A 10 13.79 -6.11 15.68
N ALA A 11 12.90 -5.97 16.65
CA ALA A 11 11.50 -5.65 16.39
C ALA A 11 11.34 -4.28 15.72
N VAL A 12 12.07 -3.26 16.20
CA VAL A 12 12.08 -1.92 15.60
C VAL A 12 12.61 -1.95 14.17
N VAL A 13 13.72 -2.66 13.93
CA VAL A 13 14.29 -2.80 12.58
C VAL A 13 13.32 -3.50 11.64
N LYS A 14 12.67 -4.58 12.08
CA LYS A 14 11.64 -5.27 11.30
C LYS A 14 10.45 -4.35 10.98
N PHE A 15 10.01 -3.55 11.94
CA PHE A 15 8.92 -2.60 11.75
C PHE A 15 9.29 -1.53 10.70
N ILE A 16 10.48 -0.95 10.78
CA ILE A 16 10.97 0.03 9.81
C ILE A 16 11.09 -0.60 8.41
N ALA A 17 11.66 -1.79 8.32
CA ALA A 17 11.78 -2.51 7.05
C ALA A 17 10.41 -2.79 6.44
N TYR A 18 9.46 -3.28 7.24
CA TYR A 18 8.08 -3.52 6.80
C TYR A 18 7.43 -2.22 6.30
N TYR A 19 7.57 -1.12 7.04
CA TYR A 19 7.03 0.17 6.64
C TYR A 19 7.60 0.68 5.32
N ILE A 20 8.92 0.56 5.11
CA ILE A 20 9.58 0.98 3.86
C ILE A 20 9.09 0.14 2.69
N ILE A 21 9.06 -1.19 2.85
CA ILE A 21 8.55 -2.10 1.82
C ILE A 21 7.11 -1.74 1.48
N TRP A 22 6.28 -1.50 2.50
CA TRP A 22 4.87 -1.24 2.28
C TRP A 22 4.60 0.12 1.64
N SER A 23 5.35 1.14 2.04
CA SER A 23 5.35 2.43 1.37
C SER A 23 5.76 2.32 -0.10
N PHE A 24 6.79 1.53 -0.41
CA PHE A 24 7.25 1.31 -1.78
C PHE A 24 6.19 0.58 -2.63
N VAL A 25 5.54 -0.45 -2.08
CA VAL A 25 4.49 -1.17 -2.79
C VAL A 25 3.26 -0.28 -2.99
N LEU A 26 2.78 0.41 -1.95
CA LEU A 26 1.62 1.31 -2.05
C LEU A 26 1.86 2.43 -3.06
N PHE A 27 3.05 3.02 -3.08
CA PHE A 27 3.42 4.04 -4.06
C PHE A 27 3.38 3.50 -5.49
N ASN A 28 3.97 2.33 -5.75
CA ASN A 28 3.95 1.73 -7.08
C ASN A 28 2.52 1.30 -7.48
N LEU A 29 1.73 0.79 -6.54
CA LEU A 29 0.35 0.39 -6.77
C LEU A 29 -0.49 1.61 -7.15
N GLY A 30 -0.42 2.70 -6.37
CA GLY A 30 -1.08 3.97 -6.69
C GLY A 30 -0.65 4.53 -8.05
N ARG A 31 0.65 4.48 -8.35
CA ARG A 31 1.19 4.92 -9.65
C ARG A 31 0.66 4.09 -10.83
N VAL A 32 0.61 2.76 -10.70
CA VAL A 32 0.08 1.87 -11.73
C VAL A 32 -1.42 2.10 -11.92
N SER A 33 -2.18 2.21 -10.83
CA SER A 33 -3.62 2.50 -10.89
C SER A 33 -3.89 3.85 -11.56
N LEU A 34 -3.13 4.89 -11.22
CA LEU A 34 -3.27 6.21 -11.85
C LEU A 34 -2.88 6.17 -13.32
N LEU A 35 -1.83 5.44 -13.70
CA LEU A 35 -1.48 5.22 -15.11
C LEU A 35 -2.58 4.49 -15.89
N LEU A 36 -3.21 3.48 -15.28
CA LEU A 36 -4.33 2.76 -15.90
C LEU A 36 -5.54 3.68 -16.09
N VAL A 37 -5.92 4.44 -15.06
CA VAL A 37 -7.07 5.36 -15.10
C VAL A 37 -6.83 6.49 -16.10
N THR A 38 -5.61 7.01 -16.18
CA THR A 38 -5.27 8.12 -17.09
C THR A 38 -4.80 7.64 -18.47
N LEU A 39 -4.95 6.36 -18.81
CA LEU A 39 -4.53 5.77 -20.10
C LEU A 39 -3.08 6.11 -20.46
N GLY A 40 -2.20 6.17 -19.46
CA GLY A 40 -0.78 6.48 -19.62
C GLY A 40 -0.42 7.97 -19.64
N GLN A 41 -1.39 8.88 -19.49
CA GLN A 41 -1.15 10.33 -19.43
C GLN A 41 -0.68 10.84 -18.07
N TYR A 42 -0.52 9.96 -17.07
CA TYR A 42 -0.03 10.37 -15.76
C TYR A 42 1.41 10.92 -15.84
N PRO A 43 1.67 12.16 -15.37
CA PRO A 43 2.97 12.80 -15.53
C PRO A 43 4.09 11.99 -14.85
N ARG A 44 5.18 11.79 -15.60
CA ARG A 44 6.38 11.07 -15.16
C ARG A 44 7.49 12.07 -14.88
N GLY A 45 8.17 11.95 -13.73
CA GLY A 45 9.34 12.78 -13.40
C GLY A 45 9.19 13.57 -12.11
N LEU A 46 9.74 14.80 -12.08
CA LEU A 46 9.84 15.67 -10.91
C LEU A 46 8.48 16.02 -10.26
N ASP A 47 7.41 16.13 -11.05
CA ASP A 47 6.06 16.39 -10.52
C ASP A 47 5.49 15.20 -9.74
N ALA A 48 5.83 13.96 -10.12
CA ALA A 48 5.42 12.77 -9.37
C ALA A 48 6.11 12.68 -8.01
N GLN A 49 7.33 13.20 -7.88
CA GLN A 49 8.02 13.27 -6.59
C GLN A 49 7.41 14.30 -5.64
N ARG A 50 6.82 15.38 -6.19
CA ARG A 50 6.13 16.39 -5.39
C ARG A 50 4.81 15.89 -4.79
N HIS A 51 4.20 14.88 -5.41
CA HIS A 51 2.91 14.31 -5.01
C HIS A 51 3.01 12.87 -4.47
N VAL A 52 4.18 12.45 -3.97
CA VAL A 52 4.40 11.08 -3.44
C VAL A 52 3.35 10.68 -2.39
N ASN A 53 3.00 11.60 -1.49
CA ASN A 53 2.00 11.33 -0.46
C ASN A 53 0.60 11.08 -1.06
N GLN A 54 0.21 11.83 -2.10
CA GLN A 54 -1.08 11.65 -2.77
C GLN A 54 -1.11 10.35 -3.59
N ILE A 55 -0.01 10.00 -4.26
CA ILE A 55 0.09 8.74 -5.00
C ILE A 55 0.00 7.54 -4.04
N SER A 56 0.67 7.61 -2.89
CA SER A 56 0.59 6.56 -1.86
C SER A 56 -0.82 6.45 -1.24
N LEU A 57 -1.53 7.58 -1.09
CA LEU A 57 -2.93 7.61 -0.65
C LEU A 57 -3.84 6.90 -1.68
N VAL A 58 -3.64 7.14 -2.98
CA VAL A 58 -4.36 6.42 -4.03
C VAL A 58 -4.07 4.92 -3.98
N GLY A 59 -2.80 4.53 -3.77
CA GLY A 59 -2.44 3.12 -3.57
C GLY A 59 -3.17 2.49 -2.38
N THR A 60 -3.27 3.22 -1.27
CA THR A 60 -4.01 2.79 -0.08
C THR A 60 -5.51 2.64 -0.37
N LEU A 61 -6.11 3.61 -1.07
CA LEU A 61 -7.52 3.54 -1.47
C LEU A 61 -7.82 2.32 -2.34
N VAL A 62 -6.96 2.04 -3.33
CA VAL A 62 -7.12 0.86 -4.20
C VAL A 62 -7.04 -0.42 -3.38
N LEU A 63 -6.13 -0.48 -2.42
CA LEU A 63 -5.98 -1.65 -1.54
C LEU A 63 -7.23 -1.85 -0.66
N VAL A 64 -7.75 -0.77 -0.07
CA VAL A 64 -9.02 -0.79 0.70
C VAL A 64 -10.20 -1.22 -0.17
N LEU A 65 -10.29 -0.72 -1.41
CA LEU A 65 -11.34 -1.11 -2.36
C LEU A 65 -11.25 -2.59 -2.73
N ALA A 66 -10.04 -3.09 -3.04
CA ALA A 66 -9.81 -4.50 -3.35
C ALA A 66 -10.22 -5.39 -2.16
N TRP A 67 -9.87 -4.99 -0.94
CA TRP A 67 -10.25 -5.72 0.26
C TRP A 67 -11.75 -5.67 0.53
N SER A 68 -12.38 -4.52 0.32
CA SER A 68 -13.83 -4.36 0.43
C SER A 68 -14.56 -5.23 -0.58
N LEU A 69 -14.07 -5.31 -1.82
CA LEU A 69 -14.59 -6.22 -2.85
C LEU A 69 -14.52 -7.68 -2.41
N VAL A 70 -13.37 -8.12 -1.89
CA VAL A 70 -13.21 -9.48 -1.36
C VAL A 70 -14.15 -9.73 -0.17
N ALA A 71 -14.27 -8.77 0.75
CA ALA A 71 -15.16 -8.88 1.90
C ALA A 71 -16.63 -8.97 1.47
N VAL A 72 -17.06 -8.13 0.52
CA VAL A 72 -18.42 -8.18 -0.03
C VAL A 72 -18.65 -9.49 -0.76
N TYR A 73 -17.71 -9.93 -1.60
CA TYR A 73 -17.81 -11.22 -2.30
C TYR A 73 -17.96 -12.38 -1.30
N ASN A 74 -17.11 -12.44 -0.28
CA ASN A 74 -17.18 -13.49 0.74
C ASN A 74 -18.47 -13.44 1.54
N ASN A 75 -18.96 -12.25 1.90
CA ASN A 75 -20.21 -12.14 2.66
C ASN A 75 -21.45 -12.38 1.79
N THR A 76 -21.44 -12.00 0.51
CA THR A 76 -22.58 -12.22 -0.40
C THR A 76 -22.68 -13.66 -0.86
N LEU A 77 -21.56 -14.31 -1.20
CA LEU A 77 -21.55 -15.74 -1.49
C LEU A 77 -21.69 -16.60 -0.24
N GLY A 78 -21.15 -16.17 0.91
CA GLY A 78 -21.36 -16.85 2.19
C GLY A 78 -22.79 -16.72 2.72
N VAL A 79 -23.56 -15.72 2.27
CA VAL A 79 -24.99 -15.57 2.57
C VAL A 79 -25.88 -16.38 1.60
N HIS A 80 -25.35 -16.81 0.45
CA HIS A 80 -26.05 -17.64 -0.54
C HIS A 80 -25.58 -19.10 -0.60
N ALA A 81 -24.65 -19.50 0.28
CA ALA A 81 -24.23 -20.88 0.50
C ALA A 81 -24.95 -21.47 1.72
#